data_AF-A0A382U8M6-F1
#
_entry.id   AF-A0A382U8M6-F1
#
_cell.length_a   1.000
_cell.length_b   1.000
_cell.length_c   1.000
_cell.angle_alpha   90.00
_cell.angle_beta   90.00
_cell.angle_gamma   90.00
#
_symmetry.space_group_name_H-M   'P 1'
#
loop_
_entity.id
_entity.type
_entity.pdbx_description
1 polymer ?
#
loop_
_entity_poly.entity_id
_entity_poly.type
_entity_poly.pdbx_seq_one_letter_code
_entity_poly.pdbx_strand_id
1 'polypeptide(L)'
;MKSLDIKLKKISDGSSTAKDFIIADAKDADMGCGIRAPGLLRNQDGSQSDKLDSFQNYLNKMQSLTESELVDVMLMSATAAERLVNKKIFEKSSVTPAMRLNDTSCIWAMIRNGDYEKEKSRVFATTQLRHAIEYVDLGLYSMTFNKDVDLDVKMLNAYRDFRDEAEKIGMRHFLEVFNSSVIDLDQVRMGEYVNDCILK
;
A
#
# COMPACT_ATOMS: atom_id res chain seq x y z
N MET A 1 -5.36 -15.68 -15.21
CA MET A 1 -4.68 -15.92 -13.92
C MET A 1 -3.67 -14.81 -13.73
N LYS A 2 -3.59 -14.21 -12.54
CA LYS A 2 -2.68 -13.08 -12.29
C LYS A 2 -1.27 -13.57 -11.97
N SER A 3 -0.25 -12.74 -12.22
CA SER A 3 1.16 -13.12 -11.99
C SER A 3 1.46 -13.34 -10.51
N LEU A 4 0.84 -12.53 -9.63
CA LEU A 4 0.91 -12.70 -8.18
C LEU A 4 0.51 -14.11 -7.75
N ASP A 5 -0.64 -14.60 -8.21
CA ASP A 5 -1.16 -15.92 -7.81
C ASP A 5 -0.21 -17.05 -8.23
N ILE A 6 0.37 -16.94 -9.43
CA ILE A 6 1.37 -17.90 -9.95
C ILE A 6 2.61 -17.90 -9.05
N LYS A 7 3.11 -16.73 -8.68
CA LYS A 7 4.32 -16.59 -7.83
C LYS A 7 4.06 -17.08 -6.40
N LEU A 8 2.94 -16.70 -5.80
CA LEU A 8 2.53 -17.18 -4.47
C LEU A 8 2.39 -18.71 -4.44
N LYS A 9 1.84 -19.29 -5.51
CA LYS A 9 1.78 -20.76 -5.64
C LYS A 9 3.17 -21.38 -5.66
N LYS A 10 4.11 -20.87 -6.44
CA LYS A 10 5.50 -21.39 -6.46
C LYS A 10 6.20 -21.25 -5.10
N ILE A 11 5.98 -20.12 -4.41
CA ILE A 11 6.56 -19.87 -3.07
C ILE A 11 6.02 -20.89 -2.07
N SER A 12 4.70 -21.06 -2.02
CA SER A 12 4.05 -22.02 -1.11
C SER A 12 4.38 -23.47 -1.43
N ASP A 13 4.53 -23.82 -2.72
CA ASP A 13 4.93 -25.16 -3.17
C ASP A 13 6.45 -25.44 -3.00
N GLY A 14 7.23 -24.46 -2.53
CA GLY A 14 8.69 -24.59 -2.36
C GLY A 14 9.48 -24.67 -3.67
N SER A 15 8.86 -24.32 -4.79
CA SER A 15 9.45 -24.37 -6.14
C SER A 15 9.90 -23.00 -6.66
N SER A 16 9.87 -21.96 -5.82
CA SER A 16 10.24 -20.60 -6.20
C SER A 16 11.74 -20.47 -6.47
N THR A 17 12.08 -19.63 -7.42
CA THR A 17 13.46 -19.23 -7.75
C THR A 17 13.66 -17.75 -7.45
N ALA A 18 14.91 -17.27 -7.58
CA ALA A 18 15.22 -15.84 -7.48
C ALA A 18 14.46 -14.96 -8.50
N LYS A 19 13.83 -15.54 -9.54
CA LYS A 19 13.00 -14.82 -10.52
C LYS A 19 11.53 -14.66 -10.07
N ASP A 20 11.12 -15.35 -9.02
CA ASP A 20 9.74 -15.38 -8.54
C ASP A 20 9.48 -14.37 -7.41
N PHE A 21 10.34 -13.36 -7.26
CA PHE A 21 10.08 -12.22 -6.39
C PHE A 21 8.85 -11.44 -6.87
N ILE A 22 8.10 -10.90 -5.91
CA ILE A 22 6.88 -10.13 -6.17
C ILE A 22 7.26 -8.65 -6.24
N ILE A 23 6.85 -7.98 -7.31
CA ILE A 23 7.02 -6.54 -7.49
C ILE A 23 5.65 -5.88 -7.30
N ALA A 24 5.53 -5.04 -6.28
CA ALA A 24 4.36 -4.21 -6.08
C ALA A 24 4.72 -2.75 -6.37
N ASP A 25 3.95 -2.09 -7.23
CA ASP A 25 4.02 -0.64 -7.40
C ASP A 25 3.03 0.03 -6.45
N ALA A 26 3.56 0.66 -5.41
CA ALA A 26 2.79 1.41 -4.42
C ALA A 26 2.43 2.80 -4.99
N LYS A 27 1.25 2.90 -5.61
CA LYS A 27 0.71 4.09 -6.29
C LYS A 27 -0.48 4.69 -5.56
N ASP A 28 -0.39 4.70 -4.24
CA ASP A 28 -1.36 5.23 -3.28
C ASP A 28 -0.83 6.48 -2.56
N ALA A 29 0.15 7.19 -3.15
CA ALA A 29 0.79 8.35 -2.55
C ALA A 29 -0.18 9.51 -2.26
N ASP A 30 -1.35 9.54 -2.91
CA ASP A 30 -2.42 10.50 -2.64
C ASP A 30 -2.99 10.38 -1.22
N MET A 31 -2.80 9.22 -0.58
CA MET A 31 -3.15 8.99 0.81
C MET A 31 -2.25 9.75 1.79
N GLY A 32 -0.96 9.90 1.48
CA GLY A 32 0.02 10.54 2.37
C GLY A 32 0.42 11.98 2.00
N CYS A 33 0.28 12.35 0.72
CA CYS A 33 0.91 13.54 0.16
C CYS A 33 -0.08 14.57 -0.41
N GLY A 34 -1.38 14.26 -0.43
CA GLY A 34 -2.42 15.11 -1.00
C GLY A 34 -2.07 15.58 -2.43
N ILE A 35 -2.16 16.88 -2.69
CA ILE A 35 -1.90 17.44 -4.04
C ILE A 35 -0.46 17.21 -4.55
N ARG A 36 0.49 16.91 -3.66
CA ARG A 36 1.89 16.64 -4.05
C ARG A 36 2.13 15.18 -4.46
N ALA A 37 1.16 14.30 -4.27
CA ALA A 37 1.28 12.87 -4.53
C ALA A 37 1.74 12.49 -5.96
N PRO A 38 1.27 13.16 -7.03
CA PRO A 38 1.75 12.86 -8.38
C PRO A 38 3.24 13.16 -8.60
N GLY A 39 3.87 13.88 -7.67
CA GLY A 39 5.23 14.37 -7.78
C GLY A 39 5.37 15.55 -8.73
N LEU A 40 6.59 15.81 -9.17
CA LEU A 40 6.88 16.80 -10.21
C LEU A 40 6.70 16.18 -11.60
N LEU A 41 6.18 16.98 -12.53
CA LEU A 41 6.09 16.61 -13.93
C LEU A 41 7.51 16.39 -14.47
N ARG A 42 7.69 15.33 -15.26
CA ARG A 42 8.94 15.05 -15.96
C ARG A 42 8.89 15.56 -17.40
N ASN A 43 9.99 16.16 -17.85
CA ASN A 43 10.19 16.54 -19.24
C ASN A 43 10.41 15.29 -20.11
N GLN A 44 10.39 15.45 -21.44
CA GLN A 44 10.56 14.34 -22.39
C GLN A 44 11.93 13.64 -22.27
N ASP A 45 12.96 14.37 -21.83
CA ASP A 45 14.30 13.85 -21.57
C ASP A 45 14.43 13.14 -20.20
N GLY A 46 13.32 13.05 -19.45
CA GLY A 46 13.27 12.44 -18.12
C GLY A 46 13.65 13.37 -16.96
N SER A 47 14.11 14.60 -17.24
CA SER A 47 14.45 15.58 -16.20
C SER A 47 13.20 16.04 -15.42
N GLN A 48 13.38 16.42 -14.15
CA GLN A 48 12.28 16.96 -13.33
C GLN A 48 12.02 18.42 -13.69
N SER A 49 10.75 18.79 -13.85
CA SER A 49 10.32 20.19 -13.94
C SER A 49 9.98 20.76 -12.56
N ASP A 50 9.76 22.06 -12.49
CA ASP A 50 9.30 22.74 -11.25
C ASP A 50 7.77 22.69 -11.06
N LYS A 51 7.03 22.02 -11.96
CA LYS A 51 5.57 21.95 -11.93
C LYS A 51 5.12 20.66 -11.29
N LEU A 52 4.15 20.75 -10.38
CA LEU A 52 3.45 19.57 -9.87
C LEU A 52 2.73 18.86 -11.01
N ASP A 53 2.81 17.54 -11.00
CA ASP A 53 2.08 16.71 -11.94
C ASP A 53 0.58 16.61 -11.54
N SER A 54 -0.26 16.25 -12.49
CA SER A 54 -1.69 16.10 -12.26
C SER A 54 -2.05 14.70 -11.79
N PHE A 55 -3.14 14.58 -11.03
CA PHE A 55 -3.69 13.27 -10.67
C PHE A 55 -4.08 12.45 -11.91
N GLN A 56 -4.56 13.10 -12.98
CA GLN A 56 -4.87 12.40 -14.23
C GLN A 56 -3.62 11.78 -14.87
N ASN A 57 -2.50 12.49 -14.90
CA ASN A 57 -1.23 11.92 -15.37
C ASN A 57 -0.74 10.81 -14.45
N TYR A 58 -0.97 10.91 -13.14
CA TYR A 58 -0.67 9.84 -12.19
C TYR A 58 -1.44 8.55 -12.53
N LEU A 59 -2.75 8.64 -12.81
CA LEU A 59 -3.55 7.51 -13.28
C LEU A 59 -3.06 6.96 -14.63
N ASN A 60 -2.64 7.83 -15.56
CA ASN A 60 -2.08 7.39 -16.84
C ASN A 60 -0.77 6.61 -16.66
N LYS A 61 0.08 6.99 -15.69
CA LYS A 61 1.30 6.24 -15.35
C LYS A 61 0.96 4.86 -14.76
N MET A 62 -0.03 4.78 -13.87
CA MET A 62 -0.50 3.48 -13.34
C MET A 62 -1.00 2.57 -14.46
N GLN A 63 -1.79 3.13 -15.39
CA GLN A 63 -2.28 2.40 -16.55
C GLN A 63 -1.12 1.90 -17.44
N SER A 64 -0.17 2.77 -17.78
CA SER A 64 0.99 2.40 -18.60
C SER A 64 1.83 1.29 -17.97
N LEU A 65 2.05 1.34 -16.65
CA LEU A 65 2.80 0.27 -15.97
C LEU A 65 1.98 -1.04 -15.90
N THR A 66 0.68 -0.94 -15.71
CA THR A 66 -0.23 -2.09 -15.73
C THR A 66 -0.22 -2.80 -17.09
N GLU A 67 -0.22 -2.04 -18.18
CA GLU A 67 -0.16 -2.54 -19.55
C GLU A 67 1.21 -3.16 -19.88
N SER A 68 2.29 -2.66 -19.26
CA SER A 68 3.64 -3.21 -19.43
C SER A 68 3.85 -4.57 -18.77
N GLU A 69 3.00 -4.93 -17.79
CA GLU A 69 3.11 -6.13 -16.96
C GLU A 69 4.47 -6.29 -16.23
N LEU A 70 5.19 -5.19 -16.01
CA LEU A 70 6.48 -5.19 -15.31
C LEU A 70 6.35 -5.38 -13.78
N VAL A 71 5.12 -5.32 -13.26
CA VAL A 71 4.82 -5.48 -11.83
C VAL A 71 3.79 -6.58 -11.63
N ASP A 72 3.73 -7.14 -10.44
CA ASP A 72 2.74 -8.16 -10.09
C ASP A 72 1.49 -7.57 -9.44
N VAL A 73 1.68 -6.46 -8.73
CA VAL A 73 0.65 -5.77 -7.97
C VAL A 73 0.68 -4.28 -8.29
N MET A 74 -0.47 -3.72 -8.62
CA MET A 74 -0.70 -2.29 -8.69
C MET A 74 -1.51 -1.87 -7.47
N LEU A 75 -0.83 -1.35 -6.45
CA LEU A 75 -1.46 -0.88 -5.21
C LEU A 75 -1.92 0.56 -5.38
N MET A 76 -3.18 0.84 -5.08
CA MET A 76 -3.84 2.10 -5.37
C MET A 76 -4.60 2.64 -4.16
N SER A 77 -4.89 3.95 -4.16
CA SER A 77 -5.96 4.49 -3.33
C SER A 77 -7.33 4.04 -3.84
N ALA A 78 -8.37 4.14 -2.99
CA ALA A 78 -9.74 3.79 -3.38
C ALA A 78 -10.20 4.57 -4.64
N THR A 79 -9.87 5.86 -4.71
CA THR A 79 -10.22 6.73 -5.85
C THR A 79 -9.56 6.27 -7.15
N ALA A 80 -8.27 5.90 -7.08
CA ALA A 80 -7.55 5.42 -8.25
C ALA A 80 -8.05 4.04 -8.70
N ALA A 81 -8.27 3.12 -7.75
CA ALA A 81 -8.80 1.80 -8.00
C ALA A 81 -10.17 1.85 -8.69
N GLU A 82 -11.13 2.62 -8.16
CA GLU A 82 -12.45 2.78 -8.78
C GLU A 82 -12.34 3.21 -10.25
N ARG A 83 -11.55 4.25 -10.52
CA ARG A 83 -11.40 4.79 -11.89
C ARG A 83 -10.74 3.81 -12.85
N LEU A 84 -9.69 3.11 -12.41
CA LEU A 84 -8.91 2.24 -13.28
C LEU A 84 -9.58 0.86 -13.48
N VAL A 85 -10.23 0.32 -12.46
CA VAL A 85 -11.03 -0.90 -12.56
C VAL A 85 -12.24 -0.68 -13.47
N ASN A 86 -12.95 0.45 -13.36
CA ASN A 86 -14.05 0.79 -14.26
C ASN A 86 -13.61 0.98 -15.71
N LYS A 87 -12.35 1.40 -15.94
CA LYS A 87 -11.72 1.43 -17.26
C LYS A 87 -11.29 0.05 -17.78
N LYS A 88 -11.45 -1.01 -16.98
CA LYS A 88 -11.15 -2.41 -17.33
C LYS A 88 -9.68 -2.67 -17.70
N ILE A 89 -8.75 -1.83 -17.22
CA ILE A 89 -7.32 -1.96 -17.58
C ILE A 89 -6.71 -3.27 -17.08
N PHE A 90 -7.30 -3.87 -16.04
CA PHE A 90 -6.82 -5.10 -15.43
C PHE A 90 -7.44 -6.38 -16.02
N GLU A 91 -8.47 -6.31 -16.87
CA GLU A 91 -9.16 -7.53 -17.37
C GLU A 91 -8.24 -8.42 -18.21
N LYS A 92 -7.36 -7.82 -19.03
CA LYS A 92 -6.42 -8.52 -19.91
C LYS A 92 -4.96 -8.46 -19.47
N SER A 93 -4.70 -7.86 -18.31
CA SER A 93 -3.36 -7.74 -17.75
C SER A 93 -3.10 -8.86 -16.72
N SER A 94 -1.86 -9.35 -16.66
CA SER A 94 -1.39 -10.26 -15.61
C SER A 94 -1.27 -9.58 -14.23
N VAL A 95 -1.28 -8.24 -14.18
CA VAL A 95 -1.16 -7.43 -12.95
C VAL A 95 -2.40 -7.57 -12.07
N THR A 96 -2.17 -7.75 -10.78
CA THR A 96 -3.23 -7.81 -9.75
C THR A 96 -3.54 -6.40 -9.25
N PRO A 97 -4.78 -5.89 -9.39
CA PRO A 97 -5.15 -4.63 -8.77
C PRO A 97 -5.27 -4.82 -7.26
N ALA A 98 -4.72 -3.88 -6.48
CA ALA A 98 -4.84 -3.86 -5.03
C ALA A 98 -5.21 -2.46 -4.53
N MET A 99 -5.81 -2.40 -3.34
CA MET A 99 -6.21 -1.14 -2.70
C MET A 99 -5.62 -1.03 -1.29
N ARG A 100 -5.15 0.15 -0.88
CA ARG A 100 -4.83 0.41 0.53
C ARG A 100 -6.13 0.50 1.34
N LEU A 101 -6.34 -0.43 2.27
CA LEU A 101 -7.61 -0.61 2.99
C LEU A 101 -7.67 0.11 4.35
N ASN A 102 -6.51 0.40 4.93
CA ASN A 102 -6.39 1.24 6.11
C ASN A 102 -5.22 2.20 5.94
N ASP A 103 -5.10 3.11 6.89
CA ASP A 103 -3.97 3.99 6.96
C ASP A 103 -3.53 4.17 8.42
N THR A 104 -2.30 4.64 8.56
CA THR A 104 -1.58 4.93 9.78
C THR A 104 -1.10 6.37 9.67
N SER A 105 -1.48 7.23 10.62
CA SER A 105 -1.25 8.69 10.51
C SER A 105 0.20 9.11 10.26
N CYS A 106 1.18 8.23 10.50
CA CYS A 106 2.58 8.47 10.19
C CYS A 106 2.90 8.60 8.69
N ILE A 107 2.06 8.11 7.77
CA ILE A 107 2.32 8.26 6.32
C ILE A 107 1.89 9.63 5.79
N TRP A 108 1.22 10.45 6.59
CA TRP A 108 0.76 11.81 6.23
C TRP A 108 1.91 12.84 6.21
N ALA A 109 3.08 12.42 5.70
CA ALA A 109 4.36 13.11 5.84
C ALA A 109 4.57 14.28 4.86
N MET A 110 3.70 14.45 3.86
CA MET A 110 3.83 15.52 2.85
C MET A 110 2.60 16.42 2.74
N ILE A 111 1.74 16.38 3.75
CA ILE A 111 0.61 17.30 3.87
C ILE A 111 1.15 18.72 4.13
N ARG A 112 0.66 19.68 3.34
CA ARG A 112 1.10 21.09 3.47
C ARG A 112 0.75 21.63 4.86
N ASN A 113 1.75 22.16 5.55
CA ASN A 113 1.64 22.65 6.93
C ASN A 113 1.19 21.58 7.94
N GLY A 114 1.34 20.29 7.59
CA GLY A 114 1.19 19.18 8.51
C GLY A 114 2.53 18.85 9.17
N ASP A 115 2.44 18.28 10.37
CA ASP A 115 3.58 17.78 11.15
C ASP A 115 3.27 16.36 11.69
N TYR A 116 2.41 15.62 10.98
CA TYR A 116 1.86 14.33 11.46
C TYR A 116 2.91 13.23 11.56
N GLU A 117 3.98 13.31 10.75
CA GLU A 117 5.10 12.37 10.76
C GLU A 117 5.95 12.44 12.04
N LYS A 118 5.77 13.50 12.84
CA LYS A 118 6.44 13.71 14.14
C LYS A 118 5.64 13.14 15.31
N GLU A 119 4.43 12.65 15.04
CA GLU A 119 3.54 12.10 16.05
C GLU A 119 3.55 10.57 16.04
N LYS A 120 3.23 9.97 17.20
CA LYS A 120 2.95 8.53 17.26
C LYS A 120 1.81 8.17 16.32
N SER A 121 2.00 7.09 15.59
CA SER A 121 1.09 6.61 14.55
C SER A 121 -0.25 6.17 15.14
N ARG A 122 -1.35 6.59 14.50
CA ARG A 122 -2.71 6.21 14.86
C ARG A 122 -3.35 5.47 13.69
N VAL A 123 -3.94 4.32 13.97
CA VAL A 123 -4.63 3.47 12.97
C VAL A 123 -6.03 4.01 12.68
N PHE A 124 -6.47 3.92 11.43
CA PHE A 124 -7.85 4.14 11.02
C PHE A 124 -8.14 3.45 9.69
N ALA A 125 -9.41 3.15 9.41
CA ALA A 125 -9.83 2.61 8.13
C ALA A 125 -10.02 3.74 7.11
N THR A 126 -9.48 3.60 5.91
CA THR A 126 -9.66 4.56 4.80
C THR A 126 -10.86 4.23 3.92
N THR A 127 -11.29 2.97 3.94
CA THR A 127 -12.43 2.47 3.17
C THR A 127 -13.17 1.39 3.95
N GLN A 128 -14.41 1.12 3.57
CA GLN A 128 -15.20 0.04 4.13
C GLN A 128 -15.11 -1.17 3.19
N LEU A 129 -14.76 -2.34 3.74
CA LEU A 129 -14.40 -3.51 2.93
C LEU A 129 -15.50 -3.94 1.96
N ARG A 130 -16.77 -3.80 2.37
CA ARG A 130 -17.93 -4.10 1.51
C ARG A 130 -18.00 -3.27 0.23
N HIS A 131 -17.37 -2.09 0.20
CA HIS A 131 -17.27 -1.26 -1.00
C HIS A 131 -15.98 -1.56 -1.76
N ALA A 132 -14.87 -1.78 -1.05
CA ALA A 132 -13.59 -2.09 -1.68
C ALA A 132 -13.64 -3.39 -2.51
N ILE A 133 -14.35 -4.42 -2.03
CA ILE A 133 -14.46 -5.73 -2.69
C ILE A 133 -15.16 -5.67 -4.05
N GLU A 134 -15.95 -4.62 -4.32
CA GLU A 134 -16.59 -4.41 -5.62
C GLU A 134 -15.56 -4.04 -6.72
N TYR A 135 -14.37 -3.58 -6.34
CA TYR A 135 -13.33 -3.14 -7.26
C TYR A 135 -12.09 -4.03 -7.27
N VAL A 136 -11.67 -4.55 -6.11
CA VAL A 136 -10.46 -5.38 -5.97
C VAL A 136 -10.69 -6.51 -4.98
N ASP A 137 -10.01 -7.64 -5.17
CA ASP A 137 -10.03 -8.79 -4.25
C ASP A 137 -8.76 -8.92 -3.39
N LEU A 138 -7.86 -7.94 -3.49
CA LEU A 138 -6.61 -7.84 -2.76
C LEU A 138 -6.46 -6.45 -2.18
N GLY A 139 -6.09 -6.37 -0.91
CA GLY A 139 -5.76 -5.10 -0.27
C GLY A 139 -4.47 -5.11 0.52
N LEU A 140 -3.99 -3.90 0.79
CA LEU A 140 -2.91 -3.68 1.74
C LEU A 140 -3.52 -3.24 3.07
N TYR A 141 -3.06 -3.86 4.15
CA TYR A 141 -3.23 -3.34 5.49
C TYR A 141 -1.86 -2.92 6.06
N SER A 142 -1.71 -1.72 6.61
CA SER A 142 -0.47 -1.24 7.22
C SER A 142 -0.56 -1.06 8.73
N MET A 143 0.57 -1.26 9.40
CA MET A 143 0.74 -1.06 10.83
C MET A 143 2.09 -0.39 11.12
N THR A 144 2.15 0.43 12.18
CA THR A 144 3.37 1.06 12.67
C THR A 144 3.37 1.01 14.20
N PHE A 145 4.21 0.17 14.78
CA PHE A 145 4.30 0.05 16.24
C PHE A 145 4.93 1.31 16.86
N ASN A 146 4.40 1.74 18.00
CA ASN A 146 4.74 3.00 18.67
C ASN A 146 5.59 2.83 19.93
N LYS A 147 5.83 1.58 20.37
CA LYS A 147 6.44 1.27 21.68
C LYS A 147 5.59 1.90 22.80
N ASP A 148 4.28 1.81 22.62
CA ASP A 148 3.27 2.43 23.46
C ASP A 148 2.11 1.45 23.60
N VAL A 149 1.90 0.96 24.82
CA VAL A 149 0.97 -0.13 25.07
C VAL A 149 -0.44 0.21 24.58
N ASP A 150 -0.94 1.42 24.84
CA ASP A 150 -2.31 1.77 24.50
C ASP A 150 -2.51 1.94 23.00
N LEU A 151 -1.56 2.56 22.31
CA LEU A 151 -1.62 2.73 20.86
C LEU A 151 -1.42 1.41 20.13
N ASP A 152 -0.49 0.58 20.59
CA ASP A 152 -0.16 -0.70 19.95
C ASP A 152 -1.29 -1.72 20.17
N VAL A 153 -1.92 -1.74 21.36
CA VAL A 153 -3.13 -2.54 21.59
C VAL A 153 -4.28 -2.09 20.69
N LYS A 154 -4.50 -0.78 20.53
CA LYS A 154 -5.51 -0.26 19.58
C LYS A 154 -5.22 -0.69 18.15
N MET A 155 -3.96 -0.63 17.72
CA MET A 155 -3.54 -1.02 16.38
C MET A 155 -3.75 -2.51 16.12
N LEU A 156 -3.35 -3.36 17.07
CA LEU A 156 -3.53 -4.81 16.99
C LEU A 156 -5.01 -5.22 17.00
N ASN A 157 -5.83 -4.57 17.83
CA ASN A 157 -7.27 -4.81 17.83
C ASN A 157 -7.92 -4.39 16.51
N ALA A 158 -7.53 -3.23 15.95
CA ALA A 158 -8.04 -2.80 14.64
C ALA A 158 -7.67 -3.79 13.53
N TYR A 159 -6.44 -4.32 13.55
CA TYR A 159 -6.03 -5.33 12.57
C TYR A 159 -6.78 -6.66 12.75
N ARG A 160 -7.02 -7.09 14.00
CA ARG A 160 -7.87 -8.27 14.29
C ARG A 160 -9.26 -8.08 13.68
N ASP A 161 -9.90 -6.94 13.96
CA ASP A 161 -11.27 -6.67 13.52
C ASP A 161 -11.35 -6.58 11.99
N PHE A 162 -10.37 -5.94 11.35
CA PHE A 162 -10.22 -5.94 9.90
C PHE A 162 -10.14 -7.36 9.31
N ARG A 163 -9.31 -8.25 9.89
CA ARG A 163 -9.18 -9.63 9.38
C ARG A 163 -10.50 -10.40 9.47
N ASP A 164 -11.21 -10.28 10.58
CA ASP A 164 -12.52 -10.91 10.76
C ASP A 164 -13.54 -10.42 9.73
N GLU A 165 -13.54 -9.12 9.39
CA GLU A 165 -14.39 -8.58 8.32
C GLU A 165 -13.93 -9.02 6.92
N ALA A 166 -12.63 -9.03 6.66
CA ALA A 166 -12.05 -9.41 5.38
C ALA A 166 -12.35 -10.87 5.03
N GLU A 167 -12.21 -11.78 6.00
CA GLU A 167 -12.51 -13.21 5.86
C GLU A 167 -13.98 -13.45 5.49
N LYS A 168 -14.92 -12.73 6.11
CA LYS A 168 -16.37 -12.88 5.85
C LYS A 168 -16.75 -12.57 4.41
N ILE A 169 -16.02 -11.69 3.73
CA ILE A 169 -16.31 -11.26 2.37
C ILE A 169 -15.31 -11.78 1.33
N GLY A 170 -14.30 -12.55 1.77
CA GLY A 170 -13.25 -13.07 0.89
C GLY A 170 -12.25 -12.02 0.39
N MET A 171 -12.09 -10.89 1.09
CA MET A 171 -11.06 -9.90 0.77
C MET A 171 -9.69 -10.44 1.16
N ARG A 172 -8.80 -10.65 0.18
CA ARG A 172 -7.41 -11.03 0.46
C ARG A 172 -6.62 -9.81 0.91
N HIS A 173 -5.58 -10.01 1.70
CA HIS A 173 -4.69 -8.90 2.05
C HIS A 173 -3.23 -9.32 2.22
N PHE A 174 -2.35 -8.33 2.15
CA PHE A 174 -0.98 -8.40 2.65
C PHE A 174 -0.77 -7.33 3.72
N LEU A 175 0.08 -7.65 4.70
CA LEU A 175 0.39 -6.78 5.83
C LEU A 175 1.71 -6.04 5.58
N GLU A 176 1.70 -4.71 5.69
CA GLU A 176 2.89 -3.85 5.68
C GLU A 176 3.16 -3.36 7.10
N VAL A 177 4.38 -3.57 7.59
CA VAL A 177 4.80 -3.09 8.91
C VAL A 177 5.90 -2.05 8.72
N PHE A 178 5.63 -0.81 9.14
CA PHE A 178 6.58 0.29 9.03
C PHE A 178 7.49 0.42 10.25
N ASN A 179 8.68 0.94 10.00
CA ASN A 179 9.53 1.50 11.05
C ASN A 179 8.93 2.83 11.52
N SER A 180 8.78 3.00 12.83
CA SER A 180 8.29 4.25 13.41
C SER A 180 9.33 5.37 13.29
N SER A 181 8.93 6.54 12.81
CA SER A 181 9.77 7.74 12.71
C SER A 181 10.04 8.43 14.05
N VAL A 182 9.26 8.10 15.10
CA VAL A 182 9.29 8.79 16.40
C VAL A 182 9.92 7.96 17.52
N ILE A 183 10.23 6.69 17.25
CA ILE A 183 10.96 5.84 18.18
C ILE A 183 12.46 6.09 18.00
N ASP A 184 13.12 6.51 19.07
CA ASP A 184 14.57 6.71 19.11
C ASP A 184 15.31 5.37 19.29
N LEU A 185 15.47 4.65 18.19
CA LEU A 185 16.30 3.45 18.07
C LEU A 185 17.18 3.59 16.83
N ASP A 186 18.40 3.07 16.89
CA ASP A 186 19.21 2.91 15.67
C ASP A 186 18.63 1.81 14.76
N GLN A 187 19.17 1.71 13.54
CA GLN A 187 18.66 0.80 12.53
C GLN A 187 18.66 -0.67 12.97
N VAL A 188 19.67 -1.12 13.74
CA VAL A 188 19.77 -2.51 14.19
C VAL A 188 18.70 -2.78 15.24
N ARG A 189 18.61 -1.93 16.27
CA ARG A 189 17.62 -2.07 17.34
C ARG A 189 16.18 -1.89 16.85
N MET A 190 15.96 -1.04 15.84
CA MET A 190 14.65 -0.92 15.17
C MET A 190 14.27 -2.23 14.48
N GLY A 191 15.21 -2.86 13.78
CA GLY A 191 14.99 -4.16 13.13
C GLY A 191 14.66 -5.26 14.13
N GLU A 192 15.42 -5.36 15.22
CA GLU A 192 15.13 -6.28 16.34
C GLU A 192 13.73 -6.06 16.90
N TYR A 193 13.39 -4.81 17.22
CA TYR A 193 12.10 -4.43 17.77
C TYR A 193 10.92 -4.79 16.85
N VAL A 194 11.02 -4.46 15.56
CA VAL A 194 9.96 -4.76 14.58
C VAL A 194 9.81 -6.26 14.36
N ASN A 195 10.91 -7.01 14.29
CA ASN A 195 10.87 -8.47 14.17
C ASN A 195 10.15 -9.11 15.36
N ASP A 196 10.44 -8.69 16.59
CA ASP A 196 9.76 -9.19 17.79
C ASP A 196 8.27 -8.84 17.79
N CYS A 197 7.91 -7.65 17.32
CA CYS A 197 6.51 -7.25 17.19
C CYS A 197 5.74 -8.08 16.15
N ILE A 198 6.41 -8.54 15.09
CA ILE A 198 5.81 -9.39 14.04
C ILE A 198 5.63 -10.83 14.52
N LEU A 199 6.59 -11.35 15.30
CA LEU A 199 6.60 -12.75 15.73
C LEU A 199 5.68 -13.06 16.91
N LYS A 200 5.29 -12.03 17.67
CA LYS A 200 4.38 -12.14 18.81
C LYS A 200 2.93 -12.37 18.38
#